data_AF-A0AAD7B3S0-F1
#
_entry.id   AF-A0AAD7B3S0-F1
#
_cell.length_a   1.000
_cell.length_b   1.000
_cell.length_c   1.000
_cell.angle_alpha   90.00
_cell.angle_beta   90.00
_cell.angle_gamma   90.00
#
_symmetry.space_group_name_H-M   'P 1'
#
loop_
_entity.id
_entity.type
_entity.pdbx_description
1 polymer ?
#
loop_
_entity_poly.entity_id
_entity_poly.type
_entity_poly.pdbx_seq_one_letter_code
_entity_poly.pdbx_strand_id
1 'polypeptide(L)'
;MPRDQLQTIEAQIFTSSQPEASCATLSLLHLRRLFVSELVVLDYIRAPSLDAIAVWMDKPESTEMVGHLDSFLLRSSCTLRQLHFRGSPHVATTAETLKKYPTIARLVLTFNGGTEEGNTVALHDHLTMLSLQDDSGSIVLSPHLTEIFLGSTGSTPMDYPLFLNMLQYRRKSPIASSALSNAMFVAVEGPGPDPVTLAKMNALRDAGLDIRLDFGAKARRQIGSWIYSCPWI
;
A
#
# COMPACT_ATOMS: atom_id res chain seq x y z
N MET A 1 7.46 -30.02 -1.68
CA MET A 1 6.97 -29.24 -0.53
C MET A 1 5.46 -29.29 -0.53
N PRO A 2 4.79 -29.61 0.58
CA PRO A 2 3.34 -29.68 0.62
C PRO A 2 2.76 -28.26 0.52
N ARG A 3 1.76 -28.09 -0.34
CA ARG A 3 1.00 -26.84 -0.48
C ARG A 3 0.17 -26.66 0.79
N ASP A 4 0.43 -25.59 1.53
CA ASP A 4 -0.42 -25.15 2.64
C ASP A 4 -1.86 -24.97 2.12
N GLN A 5 -2.79 -25.67 2.75
CA GLN A 5 -4.21 -25.48 2.51
C GLN A 5 -4.63 -24.13 3.09
N LEU A 6 -4.74 -23.12 2.22
CA LEU A 6 -5.30 -21.82 2.56
C LEU A 6 -6.80 -21.97 2.78
N GLN A 7 -7.26 -21.71 3.99
CA GLN A 7 -8.68 -21.52 4.29
C GLN A 7 -9.10 -20.13 3.82
N THR A 8 -9.74 -20.05 2.66
CA THR A 8 -10.48 -18.85 2.24
C THR A 8 -11.76 -18.80 3.06
N ILE A 9 -11.81 -17.92 4.06
CA ILE A 9 -13.04 -17.63 4.79
C ILE A 9 -13.67 -16.41 4.11
N GLU A 10 -14.60 -16.64 3.18
CA GLU A 10 -15.52 -15.61 2.72
C GLU A 10 -16.57 -15.38 3.82
N ALA A 11 -16.25 -14.49 4.77
CA ALA A 11 -17.23 -14.05 5.75
C ALA A 11 -18.15 -13.02 5.11
N GLN A 12 -19.26 -13.46 4.52
CA GLN A 12 -20.37 -12.57 4.19
C GLN A 12 -21.08 -12.20 5.50
N ILE A 13 -20.74 -11.05 6.08
CA ILE A 13 -21.44 -10.51 7.25
C ILE A 13 -22.77 -9.94 6.74
N PHE A 14 -23.83 -10.74 6.82
CA PHE A 14 -25.19 -10.27 6.64
C PHE A 14 -25.56 -9.35 7.80
N THR A 15 -25.66 -8.05 7.54
CA THR A 15 -26.20 -7.09 8.50
C THR A 15 -27.71 -7.31 8.63
N SER A 16 -28.12 -8.24 9.48
CA SER A 16 -29.53 -8.33 9.89
C SER A 16 -29.82 -7.24 10.92
N SER A 17 -30.78 -6.39 10.61
CA SER A 17 -31.28 -5.32 11.45
C SER A 17 -31.99 -5.86 12.70
N GLN A 18 -31.26 -6.09 13.80
CA GLN A 18 -31.81 -6.04 15.16
C GLN A 18 -30.76 -5.51 16.16
N PRO A 19 -31.14 -4.63 17.09
CA PRO A 19 -30.25 -4.05 18.10
C PRO A 19 -30.17 -4.96 19.35
N GLU A 20 -29.04 -4.88 20.07
CA GLU A 20 -28.80 -5.49 21.41
C GLU A 20 -28.36 -6.96 21.50
N ALA A 21 -27.63 -7.48 20.51
CA ALA A 21 -26.73 -8.61 20.76
C ALA A 21 -25.34 -8.08 21.12
N SER A 22 -24.79 -8.50 22.26
CA SER A 22 -23.37 -8.33 22.60
C SER A 22 -22.55 -8.65 21.35
N CYS A 23 -21.98 -7.63 20.72
CA CYS A 23 -21.46 -7.81 19.37
C CYS A 23 -20.30 -8.81 19.41
N ALA A 24 -20.57 -10.03 18.94
CA ALA A 24 -19.66 -11.14 19.10
C ALA A 24 -18.41 -10.85 18.27
N THR A 25 -17.29 -10.63 18.96
CA THR A 25 -16.01 -10.44 18.27
C THR A 25 -15.61 -11.76 17.60
N LEU A 26 -15.42 -11.72 16.28
CA LEU A 26 -14.94 -12.83 15.49
C LEU A 26 -13.43 -13.02 15.73
N SER A 27 -13.06 -14.15 16.33
CA SER A 27 -11.67 -14.47 16.63
C SER A 27 -11.04 -15.34 15.54
N LEU A 28 -10.06 -14.78 14.83
CA LEU A 28 -9.36 -15.40 13.69
C LEU A 28 -7.88 -15.58 14.04
N LEU A 29 -7.58 -16.54 14.91
CA LEU A 29 -6.27 -16.70 15.57
C LEU A 29 -5.09 -16.92 14.62
N HIS A 30 -5.33 -17.57 13.47
CA HIS A 30 -4.30 -17.91 12.49
C HIS A 30 -4.34 -17.05 11.24
N LEU A 31 -5.25 -16.07 11.17
CA LEU A 31 -5.35 -15.19 10.02
C LEU A 31 -4.11 -14.31 9.95
N ARG A 32 -3.34 -14.46 8.86
CA ARG A 32 -2.16 -13.62 8.59
C ARG A 32 -2.50 -12.43 7.71
N ARG A 33 -3.45 -12.61 6.79
CA ARG A 33 -3.76 -11.64 5.74
C ARG A 33 -5.24 -11.34 5.73
N LEU A 34 -5.59 -10.06 5.62
CA LEU A 34 -6.98 -9.61 5.62
C LEU A 34 -7.19 -8.61 4.49
N PHE A 35 -8.23 -8.81 3.70
CA PHE A 35 -8.74 -7.82 2.77
C PHE A 35 -10.07 -7.27 3.30
N VAL A 36 -10.22 -5.95 3.31
CA VAL A 36 -11.41 -5.26 3.80
C VAL A 36 -11.86 -4.22 2.81
N SER A 37 -13.12 -4.32 2.39
CA SER A 37 -13.79 -3.27 1.62
C SER A 37 -14.54 -2.28 2.49
N GLU A 38 -15.02 -2.71 3.65
CA GLU A 38 -15.78 -1.89 4.60
C GLU A 38 -15.08 -1.83 5.95
N LEU A 39 -14.53 -0.67 6.29
CA LEU A 39 -13.64 -0.49 7.44
C LEU A 39 -14.28 -0.84 8.79
N VAL A 40 -15.60 -0.66 8.91
CA VAL A 40 -16.37 -0.97 10.12
C VAL A 40 -16.23 -2.42 10.54
N VAL A 41 -15.96 -3.33 9.59
CA VAL A 41 -15.78 -4.76 9.86
C VAL A 41 -14.58 -5.01 10.77
N LEU A 42 -13.57 -4.15 10.74
CA LEU A 42 -12.39 -4.24 11.58
C LEU A 42 -12.71 -4.15 13.08
N ASP A 43 -13.80 -3.48 13.46
CA ASP A 43 -14.20 -3.34 14.86
C ASP A 43 -14.70 -4.65 15.47
N TYR A 44 -15.06 -5.61 14.63
CA TYR A 44 -15.62 -6.91 15.03
C TYR A 44 -14.63 -8.06 14.92
N ILE A 45 -13.41 -7.82 14.41
CA ILE A 45 -12.41 -8.87 14.18
C ILE A 45 -11.30 -8.78 15.23
N ARG A 46 -10.87 -9.95 15.72
CA ARG A 46 -9.64 -10.13 16.48
C ARG A 46 -8.74 -11.11 15.74
N ALA A 47 -7.59 -10.65 15.25
CA ALA A 47 -6.63 -11.46 14.49
C ALA A 47 -5.18 -11.21 14.97
N PRO A 48 -4.74 -11.90 16.05
CA PRO A 48 -3.43 -11.67 16.66
C PRO A 48 -2.24 -12.04 15.78
N SER A 49 -2.44 -12.93 14.81
CA SER A 49 -1.40 -13.34 13.86
C SER A 49 -1.38 -12.50 12.57
N LEU A 50 -2.17 -11.42 12.49
CA LEU A 50 -2.28 -10.63 11.26
C LEU A 50 -0.98 -9.85 11.00
N ASP A 51 -0.41 -10.04 9.81
CA ASP A 51 0.81 -9.37 9.34
C ASP A 51 0.55 -8.38 8.19
N ALA A 52 -0.51 -8.62 7.42
CA ALA A 52 -0.83 -7.87 6.21
C ALA A 52 -2.31 -7.51 6.14
N ILE A 53 -2.58 -6.25 5.78
CA ILE A 53 -3.93 -5.78 5.50
C ILE A 53 -4.01 -5.08 4.14
N ALA A 54 -5.05 -5.38 3.40
CA ALA A 54 -5.43 -4.70 2.18
C ALA A 54 -6.78 -4.01 2.40
N VAL A 55 -6.83 -2.70 2.11
CA VAL A 55 -7.98 -1.84 2.34
C VAL A 55 -8.42 -1.23 1.03
N TRP A 56 -9.72 -1.34 0.74
CA TRP A 56 -10.35 -0.65 -0.36
C TRP A 56 -10.77 0.76 0.06
N MET A 57 -10.42 1.76 -0.75
CA MET A 57 -10.60 3.19 -0.49
C MET A 57 -11.23 3.87 -1.71
N ASP A 58 -12.56 3.82 -1.84
CA ASP A 58 -13.27 4.54 -2.91
C ASP A 58 -13.84 5.88 -2.45
N LYS A 59 -13.92 6.10 -1.13
CA LYS A 59 -14.47 7.34 -0.58
C LYS A 59 -13.34 8.32 -0.27
N PRO A 60 -13.36 9.53 -0.85
CA PRO A 60 -12.22 10.45 -0.81
C PRO A 60 -11.90 11.05 0.57
N GLU A 61 -12.73 10.84 1.60
CA GLU A 61 -12.65 11.60 2.86
C GLU A 61 -12.55 10.75 4.16
N SER A 62 -12.36 9.43 4.09
CA SER A 62 -12.43 8.62 5.32
C SER A 62 -11.17 8.70 6.18
N THR A 63 -11.03 9.78 6.97
CA THR A 63 -10.12 9.84 8.14
C THR A 63 -10.45 8.75 9.17
N GLU A 64 -11.68 8.25 9.15
CA GLU A 64 -12.19 7.14 9.97
C GLU A 64 -11.36 5.85 9.85
N MET A 65 -10.68 5.64 8.71
CA MET A 65 -9.84 4.47 8.47
C MET A 65 -8.77 4.27 9.53
N VAL A 66 -8.08 5.34 9.93
CA VAL A 66 -7.01 5.26 10.93
C VAL A 66 -7.60 4.85 12.27
N GLY A 67 -8.79 5.36 12.62
CA GLY A 67 -9.50 5.01 13.86
C GLY A 67 -9.94 3.54 13.93
N HIS A 68 -10.51 3.01 12.84
CA HIS A 68 -10.87 1.59 12.74
C HIS A 68 -9.63 0.69 12.80
N LEU A 69 -8.55 1.09 12.12
CA LEU A 69 -7.30 0.34 12.10
C LEU A 69 -6.65 0.32 13.49
N ASP A 70 -6.61 1.44 14.21
CA ASP A 70 -6.13 1.49 15.60
C ASP A 70 -6.91 0.57 16.52
N SER A 71 -8.23 0.68 16.46
CA SER A 71 -9.14 -0.12 17.29
C SER A 71 -8.92 -1.60 17.06
N PHE A 72 -8.75 -1.99 15.80
CA PHE A 72 -8.43 -3.36 15.41
C PHE A 72 -7.06 -3.82 15.88
N LEU A 73 -6.01 -3.01 15.71
CA LEU A 73 -4.65 -3.39 16.11
C LEU A 73 -4.52 -3.52 17.62
N LEU A 74 -5.15 -2.62 18.38
CA LEU A 74 -5.20 -2.70 19.83
C LEU A 74 -5.91 -3.98 20.29
N ARG A 75 -7.10 -4.27 19.73
CA ARG A 75 -7.91 -5.45 20.05
C ARG A 75 -7.23 -6.75 19.67
N SER A 76 -6.57 -6.77 18.51
CA SER A 76 -5.85 -7.94 18.00
C SER A 76 -4.50 -8.12 18.67
N SER A 77 -3.92 -7.07 19.26
CA SER A 77 -2.57 -7.07 19.82
C SER A 77 -1.53 -7.56 18.80
N CYS A 78 -1.70 -7.16 17.54
CA CYS A 78 -0.80 -7.54 16.43
C CYS A 78 0.01 -6.33 15.93
N THR A 79 0.98 -6.60 15.08
CA THR A 79 1.83 -5.58 14.46
C THR A 79 1.82 -5.77 12.96
N LEU A 80 1.29 -4.78 12.23
CA LEU A 80 1.26 -4.81 10.78
C LEU A 80 2.64 -4.56 10.19
N ARG A 81 2.98 -5.38 9.21
CA ARG A 81 4.19 -5.24 8.38
C ARG A 81 3.86 -4.86 6.95
N GLN A 82 2.64 -5.14 6.48
CA GLN A 82 2.27 -4.94 5.09
C GLN A 82 0.93 -4.22 5.01
N LEU A 83 0.90 -3.18 4.19
CA LEU A 83 -0.26 -2.35 3.96
C LEU A 83 -0.49 -2.18 2.48
N HIS A 84 -1.69 -2.48 2.03
CA HIS A 84 -2.11 -2.30 0.65
C HIS A 84 -3.34 -1.41 0.59
N PHE A 85 -3.21 -0.23 -0.01
CA PHE A 85 -4.36 0.59 -0.36
C PHE A 85 -4.76 0.43 -1.81
N ARG A 86 -6.06 0.29 -2.02
CA ARG A 86 -6.66 0.10 -3.34
C ARG A 86 -7.79 1.10 -3.57
N GLY A 87 -7.99 1.53 -4.81
CA GLY A 87 -9.05 2.46 -5.16
C GLY A 87 -8.43 3.83 -5.41
N SER A 88 -8.86 4.84 -4.68
CA SER A 88 -8.30 6.20 -4.70
C SER A 88 -7.79 6.56 -3.30
N PRO A 89 -6.67 5.96 -2.83
CA PRO A 89 -6.14 6.29 -1.52
C PRO A 89 -5.85 7.78 -1.42
N HIS A 90 -6.25 8.39 -0.30
CA HIS A 90 -6.01 9.80 -0.05
C HIS A 90 -4.62 10.01 0.56
N VAL A 91 -3.87 11.00 0.07
CA VAL A 91 -2.47 11.22 0.46
C VAL A 91 -2.33 11.50 1.96
N ALA A 92 -3.24 12.29 2.55
CA ALA A 92 -3.21 12.61 3.97
C ALA A 92 -3.43 11.35 4.84
N THR A 93 -4.38 10.49 4.46
CA THR A 93 -4.69 9.26 5.17
C THR A 93 -3.53 8.27 5.07
N THR A 94 -2.91 8.15 3.89
CA THR A 94 -1.70 7.34 3.71
C THR A 94 -0.56 7.85 4.59
N ALA A 95 -0.30 9.16 4.60
CA ALA A 95 0.75 9.77 5.40
C ALA A 95 0.53 9.57 6.90
N GLU A 96 -0.69 9.81 7.38
CA GLU A 96 -1.07 9.60 8.78
C GLU A 96 -0.86 8.14 9.20
N THR A 97 -1.28 7.20 8.36
CA THR A 97 -1.13 5.76 8.59
C THR A 97 0.35 5.36 8.68
N LEU A 98 1.18 5.80 7.74
CA LEU A 98 2.62 5.49 7.75
C LEU A 98 3.37 6.15 8.91
N LYS A 99 2.88 7.31 9.38
CA LYS A 99 3.41 7.97 10.58
C LYS A 99 3.05 7.20 11.85
N LYS A 100 1.83 6.67 11.91
CA LYS A 100 1.29 5.98 13.09
C LYS A 100 1.80 4.55 13.23
N TYR A 101 2.01 3.85 12.12
CA TYR A 101 2.47 2.47 12.11
C TYR A 101 3.87 2.36 11.47
N PRO A 102 4.92 2.73 12.21
CA PRO A 102 6.28 2.73 11.67
C PRO A 102 6.78 1.32 11.30
N THR A 103 6.15 0.27 11.82
CA THR A 103 6.48 -1.14 11.60
C THR A 103 6.16 -1.65 10.20
N ILE A 104 5.44 -0.86 9.40
CA ILE A 104 5.16 -1.19 8.00
C ILE A 104 6.50 -1.30 7.25
N ALA A 105 6.72 -2.46 6.65
CA ALA A 105 7.88 -2.77 5.82
C ALA A 105 7.51 -2.83 4.34
N ARG A 106 6.24 -3.07 4.01
CA ARG A 106 5.76 -3.12 2.62
C ARG A 106 4.52 -2.26 2.42
N LEU A 107 4.60 -1.36 1.46
CA LEU A 107 3.49 -0.52 1.02
C LEU A 107 3.13 -0.85 -0.42
N VAL A 108 1.86 -1.12 -0.67
CA VAL A 108 1.30 -1.27 -2.01
C VAL A 108 0.22 -0.21 -2.19
N LEU A 109 0.33 0.62 -3.21
CA LEU A 109 -0.70 1.58 -3.61
C LEU A 109 -1.20 1.19 -5.00
N THR A 110 -2.50 0.96 -5.15
CA THR A 110 -3.12 0.61 -6.43
C THR A 110 -4.27 1.56 -6.73
N PHE A 111 -4.07 2.41 -7.72
CA PHE A 111 -5.01 3.46 -8.12
C PHE A 111 -5.97 2.91 -9.17
N ASN A 112 -7.23 2.64 -8.77
CA ASN A 112 -8.27 2.06 -9.63
C ASN A 112 -9.57 2.84 -9.43
N GLY A 113 -10.20 3.34 -10.49
CA GLY A 113 -11.58 3.83 -10.41
C GLY A 113 -11.78 5.34 -10.50
N GLY A 114 -10.73 6.15 -10.68
CA GLY A 114 -10.86 7.57 -11.02
C GLY A 114 -10.80 7.87 -12.53
N THR A 115 -11.07 9.13 -12.89
CA THR A 115 -10.63 9.66 -14.20
C THR A 115 -9.11 9.54 -14.30
N GLU A 116 -8.55 9.34 -15.50
CA GLU A 116 -7.10 9.24 -15.70
C GLU A 116 -6.34 10.41 -15.06
N GLU A 117 -6.91 11.61 -15.18
CA GLU A 117 -6.39 12.84 -14.57
C GLU A 117 -6.37 12.77 -13.04
N GLY A 118 -7.45 12.30 -12.40
CA GLY A 118 -7.52 12.16 -10.95
C GLY A 118 -6.52 11.13 -10.40
N ASN A 119 -6.34 10.00 -11.09
CA ASN A 119 -5.36 8.99 -10.70
C ASN A 119 -3.92 9.49 -10.87
N THR A 120 -3.66 10.33 -11.89
CA THR A 120 -2.36 10.96 -12.11
C THR A 120 -2.00 11.89 -10.96
N VAL A 121 -2.92 12.80 -10.61
CA VAL A 121 -2.72 13.76 -9.52
C VAL A 121 -2.52 13.03 -8.19
N ALA A 122 -3.35 12.04 -7.89
CA ALA A 122 -3.21 11.26 -6.66
C ALA A 122 -1.87 10.53 -6.60
N LEU A 123 -1.42 9.91 -7.69
CA LEU A 123 -0.11 9.25 -7.74
C LEU A 123 1.03 10.25 -7.54
N HIS A 124 0.97 11.39 -8.22
CA HIS A 124 1.95 12.48 -8.10
C HIS A 124 2.07 12.98 -6.66
N ASP A 125 0.95 13.20 -5.98
CA ASP A 125 0.91 13.65 -4.59
C ASP A 125 1.50 12.60 -3.64
N HIS A 126 1.22 11.31 -3.87
CA HIS A 126 1.81 10.23 -3.07
C HIS A 126 3.32 10.12 -3.28
N LEU A 127 3.79 10.22 -4.53
CA LEU A 127 5.21 10.24 -4.84
C LEU A 127 5.91 11.41 -4.15
N THR A 128 5.29 12.59 -4.19
CA THR A 128 5.80 13.80 -3.52
C THR A 128 5.83 13.61 -2.01
N MET A 129 4.74 13.16 -1.39
CA MET A 129 4.67 12.87 0.05
C MET A 129 5.74 11.86 0.50
N LEU A 130 6.00 10.82 -0.28
CA LEU A 130 7.05 9.84 0.01
C LEU A 130 8.47 10.37 -0.25
N SER A 131 8.60 11.50 -0.95
CA SER A 131 9.86 12.18 -1.29
C SER A 131 10.22 13.34 -0.36
N LEU A 132 9.26 13.96 0.32
CA LEU A 132 9.51 15.19 1.08
C LEU A 132 10.30 14.94 2.38
N GLN A 133 11.38 15.72 2.55
CA GLN A 133 11.73 16.27 3.86
C GLN A 133 10.89 17.52 4.03
N ASP A 134 10.26 17.68 5.19
CA ASP A 134 9.96 19.03 5.60
C ASP A 134 11.25 19.62 6.19
N ASP A 135 11.60 20.86 5.83
CA ASP A 135 12.84 21.56 6.17
C ASP A 135 13.08 21.76 7.69
N SER A 136 12.18 21.22 8.52
CA SER A 136 12.13 21.31 9.97
C SER A 136 12.69 20.09 10.73
N GLY A 137 13.22 19.08 10.04
CA GLY A 137 13.93 17.96 10.68
C GLY A 137 13.06 16.84 11.25
N SER A 138 11.88 16.55 10.68
CA SER A 138 10.95 15.54 11.20
C SER A 138 10.65 14.35 10.27
N ILE A 139 10.65 13.16 10.90
CA ILE A 139 10.04 11.85 10.61
C ILE A 139 9.98 11.41 9.14
N VAL A 140 10.90 10.52 8.77
CA VAL A 140 10.71 9.64 7.61
C VAL A 140 9.47 8.79 7.85
N LEU A 141 8.47 8.93 6.98
CA LEU A 141 7.26 8.13 7.01
C LEU A 141 7.60 6.65 6.80
N SER A 142 7.26 5.82 7.80
CA SER A 142 7.59 4.40 7.84
C SER A 142 9.08 4.14 7.56
N PRO A 143 9.97 4.35 8.55
CA PRO A 143 11.41 4.22 8.35
C PRO A 143 11.84 2.78 8.02
N HIS A 144 11.01 1.80 8.37
CA HIS A 144 11.23 0.38 8.10
C HIS A 144 10.75 -0.06 6.71
N LEU A 145 10.27 0.86 5.87
CA LEU A 145 9.76 0.52 4.55
C LEU A 145 10.88 -0.06 3.67
N THR A 146 10.82 -1.36 3.45
CA THR A 146 11.76 -2.12 2.62
C THR A 146 11.27 -2.34 1.20
N GLU A 147 9.95 -2.29 1.00
CA GLU A 147 9.31 -2.54 -0.28
C GLU A 147 8.21 -1.51 -0.60
N ILE A 148 8.25 -0.94 -1.80
CA ILE A 148 7.23 -0.01 -2.31
C ILE A 148 6.73 -0.49 -3.67
N PHE A 149 5.42 -0.68 -3.80
CA PHE A 149 4.76 -1.05 -5.05
C PHE A 149 3.70 -0.02 -5.39
N LEU A 150 3.85 0.64 -6.54
CA LEU A 150 2.92 1.64 -7.04
C LEU A 150 2.31 1.14 -8.34
N GLY A 151 0.98 1.09 -8.43
CA GLY A 151 0.27 0.69 -9.63
C GLY A 151 -0.80 1.71 -10.00
N SER A 152 -0.75 2.28 -11.20
CA SER A 152 -1.77 3.22 -11.69
C SER A 152 -2.16 2.91 -13.13
N THR A 153 -3.44 3.12 -13.44
CA THR A 153 -3.95 3.03 -14.81
C THR A 153 -3.72 4.30 -15.62
N GLY A 154 -3.48 5.45 -14.98
CA GLY A 154 -3.38 6.76 -15.63
C GLY A 154 -2.00 7.43 -15.54
N SER A 155 -0.94 6.68 -15.24
CA SER A 155 0.40 7.26 -15.06
C SER A 155 0.92 7.97 -16.31
N THR A 156 1.69 9.04 -16.10
CA THR A 156 2.34 9.82 -17.16
C THR A 156 3.87 9.66 -17.12
N PRO A 157 4.58 9.96 -18.21
CA PRO A 157 6.05 9.92 -18.22
C PRO A 157 6.72 10.82 -17.17
N MET A 158 6.01 11.84 -16.68
CA MET A 158 6.49 12.75 -15.64
C MET A 158 6.57 12.08 -14.26
N ASP A 159 5.88 10.95 -14.06
CA ASP A 159 5.88 10.22 -12.79
C ASP A 159 7.17 9.43 -12.59
N TYR A 160 7.88 9.03 -13.66
CA TYR A 160 9.11 8.24 -13.52
C TYR A 160 10.25 9.03 -12.86
N PRO A 161 10.57 10.28 -13.28
CA PRO A 161 11.56 11.08 -12.57
C PRO A 161 11.22 11.28 -11.09
N LEU A 162 9.93 11.48 -10.76
CA LEU A 162 9.48 11.64 -9.37
C LEU A 162 9.65 10.36 -8.56
N PHE A 163 9.27 9.22 -9.13
CA PHE A 163 9.53 7.92 -8.53
C PHE A 163 11.02 7.70 -8.25
N LEU A 164 11.91 8.04 -9.19
CA LEU A 164 13.34 7.91 -8.96
C LEU A 164 13.86 8.89 -7.91
N ASN A 165 13.37 10.13 -7.89
CA ASN A 165 13.71 11.10 -6.87
C ASN A 165 13.30 10.62 -5.48
N MET A 166 12.10 10.04 -5.34
CA MET A 166 11.61 9.40 -4.12
C MET A 166 12.58 8.30 -3.64
N LEU A 167 12.98 7.39 -4.52
CA LEU A 167 13.89 6.30 -4.17
C LEU A 167 15.27 6.81 -3.75
N GLN A 168 15.82 7.76 -4.52
CA GLN A 168 17.10 8.39 -4.20
C GLN A 168 17.06 9.09 -2.84
N TYR A 169 15.95 9.77 -2.56
CA TYR A 169 15.75 10.46 -1.30
C TYR A 169 15.71 9.49 -0.12
N ARG A 170 14.85 8.47 -0.17
CA ARG A 170 14.74 7.48 0.91
C ARG A 170 16.07 6.78 1.20
N ARG A 171 16.85 6.54 0.15
CA ARG A 171 18.19 5.96 0.27
C ARG A 171 19.22 6.89 0.93
N LYS A 172 19.14 8.19 0.69
CA LYS A 172 20.04 9.16 1.33
C LYS A 172 19.66 9.44 2.79
N SER A 173 18.42 9.19 3.16
CA SER A 173 17.94 9.43 4.52
C SER A 173 18.65 8.51 5.53
N PRO A 174 19.37 9.03 6.55
CA PRO A 174 20.09 8.21 7.52
C PRO A 174 19.21 7.20 8.28
N ILE A 175 17.90 7.49 8.36
CA ILE A 175 16.91 6.70 9.10
C ILE A 175 16.27 5.61 8.22
N ALA A 176 16.21 5.81 6.90
CA ALA A 176 15.60 4.87 5.95
C ALA A 176 16.57 4.28 4.90
N SER A 177 17.84 4.71 4.92
CA SER A 177 18.85 4.42 3.91
C SER A 177 19.16 2.94 3.75
N SER A 178 18.99 2.15 4.82
CA SER A 178 19.28 0.72 4.84
C SER A 178 18.06 -0.18 4.64
N ALA A 179 16.84 0.38 4.68
CA ALA A 179 15.62 -0.41 4.65
C ALA A 179 15.17 -0.73 3.22
N LEU A 180 15.11 0.29 2.35
CA LEU A 180 14.52 0.14 1.02
C LEU A 180 15.40 -0.72 0.10
N SER A 181 14.91 -1.90 -0.26
CA SER A 181 15.60 -2.89 -1.08
C SER A 181 14.85 -3.23 -2.36
N ASN A 182 13.52 -3.15 -2.34
CA ASN A 182 12.68 -3.43 -3.51
C ASN A 182 11.77 -2.26 -3.81
N ALA A 183 11.70 -1.87 -5.08
CA ALA A 183 10.80 -0.83 -5.54
C ALA A 183 10.22 -1.20 -6.91
N MET A 184 8.91 -1.10 -7.03
CA MET A 184 8.23 -1.42 -8.26
C MET A 184 7.20 -0.37 -8.60
N PHE A 185 7.22 0.07 -9.86
CA PHE A 185 6.23 0.98 -10.39
C PHE A 185 5.63 0.37 -11.65
N VAL A 186 4.30 0.30 -11.68
CA VAL A 186 3.52 -0.35 -12.72
C VAL A 186 2.58 0.66 -13.33
N ALA A 187 2.72 0.84 -14.64
CA ALA A 187 1.99 1.83 -15.43
C ALA A 187 1.23 1.11 -16.54
N VAL A 188 -0.10 1.15 -16.52
CA VAL A 188 -0.89 0.53 -17.60
C VAL A 188 -0.70 1.28 -18.92
N GLU A 189 -0.60 2.60 -18.84
CA GLU A 189 -0.65 3.50 -19.98
C GLU A 189 0.53 4.46 -19.95
N GLY A 190 0.95 4.89 -21.14
CA GLY A 190 2.10 5.75 -21.34
C GLY A 190 3.31 5.03 -21.96
N PRO A 191 4.21 5.78 -22.60
CA PRO A 191 5.48 5.26 -23.06
C PRO A 191 6.34 4.83 -21.87
N GLY A 192 7.26 3.89 -22.11
CA GLY A 192 8.29 3.53 -21.14
C GLY A 192 9.21 4.72 -20.80
N PRO A 193 10.13 4.55 -19.84
CA PRO A 193 11.04 5.61 -19.41
C PRO A 193 11.92 6.07 -20.58
N ASP A 194 12.22 7.37 -20.62
CA ASP A 194 13.23 7.91 -21.52
C ASP A 194 14.64 7.38 -21.14
N PRO A 195 15.64 7.50 -22.04
CA PRO A 195 16.98 6.98 -21.80
C PRO A 195 17.68 7.53 -20.53
N VAL A 196 17.40 8.78 -20.15
CA VAL A 196 17.99 9.40 -18.95
C VAL A 196 17.38 8.79 -17.69
N THR A 197 16.05 8.61 -17.68
CA THR A 197 15.35 7.90 -16.60
C THR A 197 15.85 6.45 -16.47
N LEU A 198 16.03 5.75 -17.58
CA LEU A 198 16.54 4.38 -17.59
C LEU A 198 17.98 4.28 -17.05
N ALA A 199 18.86 5.23 -17.41
CA ALA A 199 20.22 5.28 -16.88
C ALA A 199 20.24 5.49 -15.36
N LYS A 200 19.40 6.39 -14.84
CA LYS A 200 19.25 6.62 -13.39
C LYS A 200 18.74 5.37 -12.65
N MET A 201 17.82 4.62 -13.25
CA MET A 201 17.36 3.36 -12.68
C MET A 201 18.48 2.33 -12.59
N ASN A 202 19.25 2.16 -13.66
CA ASN A 202 20.36 1.21 -13.67
C ASN A 202 21.40 1.58 -12.61
N ALA A 203 21.72 2.87 -12.46
CA ALA A 203 22.62 3.33 -11.39
C ALA A 203 22.09 3.00 -9.98
N LEU A 204 20.78 3.09 -9.75
CA LEU A 204 20.19 2.69 -8.47
C LEU A 204 20.20 1.17 -8.26
N ARG A 205 19.99 0.39 -9.33
CA ARG A 205 20.09 -1.09 -9.31
C ARG A 205 21.50 -1.57 -9.00
N ASP A 206 22.49 -0.99 -9.67
CA ASP A 206 23.91 -1.27 -9.43
C ASP A 206 24.29 -0.95 -7.98
N ALA A 207 23.60 0.01 -7.39
CA ALA A 207 23.78 0.41 -6.02
C ALA A 207 22.91 -0.42 -5.04
N GLY A 208 22.26 -1.50 -5.47
CA GLY A 208 21.62 -2.53 -4.63
C GLY A 208 20.10 -2.49 -4.53
N LEU A 209 19.40 -1.66 -5.31
CA LEU A 209 17.93 -1.57 -5.27
C LEU A 209 17.30 -2.41 -6.39
N ASP A 210 16.46 -3.40 -6.08
CA ASP A 210 15.67 -4.11 -7.12
C ASP A 210 14.53 -3.19 -7.59
N ILE A 211 14.82 -2.41 -8.64
CA ILE A 211 13.83 -1.54 -9.29
C ILE A 211 13.18 -2.29 -10.43
N ARG A 212 11.84 -2.29 -10.49
CA ARG A 212 11.07 -2.81 -11.63
C ARG A 212 10.11 -1.77 -12.18
N LEU A 213 10.09 -1.64 -13.50
CA LEU A 213 9.10 -0.87 -14.24
C LEU A 213 8.39 -1.77 -15.23
N ASP A 214 7.07 -1.87 -15.10
CA ASP A 214 6.25 -2.68 -15.99
C ASP A 214 5.19 -1.83 -16.68
N PHE A 215 4.98 -2.09 -17.98
CA PHE A 215 4.17 -1.29 -18.89
C PHE A 215 3.16 -2.10 -19.69
N GLY A 216 2.12 -1.44 -20.19
CA GLY A 216 1.21 -1.97 -21.20
C GLY A 216 0.53 -3.27 -20.77
N ALA A 217 0.52 -4.28 -21.66
CA ALA A 217 -0.16 -5.55 -21.39
C ALA A 217 0.40 -6.29 -20.14
N LYS A 218 1.70 -6.16 -19.85
CA LYS A 218 2.31 -6.74 -18.65
C LYS A 218 1.82 -6.00 -17.40
N ALA A 219 1.80 -4.67 -17.45
CA ALA A 219 1.24 -3.85 -16.38
C ALA A 219 -0.24 -4.14 -16.11
N ARG A 220 -1.07 -4.28 -17.15
CA ARG A 220 -2.48 -4.65 -17.01
C ARG A 220 -2.66 -5.96 -16.27
N ARG A 221 -1.86 -6.97 -16.60
CA ARG A 221 -1.90 -8.27 -15.90
C ARG A 221 -1.44 -8.15 -14.46
N GLN A 222 -0.45 -7.30 -14.19
CA GLN A 222 0.11 -7.19 -12.86
C GLN A 222 -0.76 -6.35 -11.93
N ILE A 223 -1.27 -5.21 -12.39
CA ILE A 223 -2.30 -4.44 -11.68
C ILE A 223 -3.56 -5.30 -11.56
N GLY A 224 -4.01 -5.94 -12.63
CA GLY A 224 -5.10 -6.91 -12.60
C GLY A 224 -4.86 -8.04 -11.60
N SER A 225 -3.62 -8.50 -11.44
CA SER A 225 -3.29 -9.42 -10.34
C SER A 225 -3.50 -8.69 -9.02
N TRP A 226 -2.83 -7.59 -8.71
CA TRP A 226 -2.97 -6.87 -7.44
C TRP A 226 -4.42 -6.51 -7.06
N ILE A 227 -5.26 -6.28 -8.08
CA ILE A 227 -6.70 -6.04 -8.02
C ILE A 227 -7.48 -7.35 -7.76
N TYR A 228 -7.39 -8.35 -8.62
CA TYR A 228 -8.30 -9.51 -8.59
C TYR A 228 -7.72 -10.73 -7.86
N SER A 229 -6.41 -10.76 -7.77
CA SER A 229 -5.61 -11.75 -7.09
C SER A 229 -4.66 -10.95 -6.22
N CYS A 230 -5.12 -10.53 -5.03
CA CYS A 230 -4.18 -10.23 -3.95
C CYS A 230 -3.02 -11.22 -4.12
N PRO A 231 -1.80 -10.81 -4.53
CA PRO A 231 -0.75 -11.74 -4.96
C PRO A 231 -0.10 -12.42 -3.73
N TRP A 232 -0.98 -12.65 -2.76
CA TRP A 232 -0.87 -13.03 -1.38
C TRP A 232 -1.81 -14.24 -1.11
N ILE A 233 -2.40 -14.85 -2.16
CA ILE A 233 -3.15 -16.11 -2.11
C ILE A 233 -2.33 -17.14 -2.88
#